data_AF-A0A818G0D6-F1
#
_entry.id   AF-A0A818G0D6-F1
#
_cell.length_a   1.000
_cell.length_b   1.000
_cell.length_c   1.000
_cell.angle_alpha   90.00
_cell.angle_beta   90.00
_cell.angle_gamma   90.00
#
_symmetry.space_group_name_H-M   'P 1'
#
loop_
_entity.id
_entity.type
_entity.pdbx_description
1 polymer ?
#
loop_
_entity_poly.entity_id
_entity_poly.type
_entity_poly.pdbx_seq_one_letter_code
_entity_poly.pdbx_strand_id
1 'polypeptide(L)'
;KLIEKYGGRVTTAISGKTNYLLTGRDVSEGKITKAKEIKIKIISEDDLLEMIRTRRGDEESSSVKSKRNSKPTIDPDQVSESTSIKLKRNSS
;
A
#
# COMPACT_ATOMS: atom_id res chain seq x y z
N LYS A 1 -15.13 13.53 -16.85
CA LYS A 1 -14.63 12.39 -17.68
C LYS A 1 -13.16 12.59 -18.09
N LEU A 2 -12.22 12.68 -17.14
CA LEU A 2 -10.80 12.89 -17.48
C LEU A 2 -10.22 11.60 -18.09
N ILE A 3 -10.34 10.49 -17.38
CA ILE A 3 -9.83 9.18 -17.78
C ILE A 3 -10.38 8.74 -19.14
N GLU A 4 -11.69 8.91 -19.38
CA GLU A 4 -12.33 8.58 -20.67
C GLU A 4 -11.86 9.47 -21.83
N LYS A 5 -11.53 10.75 -21.58
CA LYS A 5 -10.98 11.64 -22.61
C LYS A 5 -9.58 11.22 -23.05
N TYR A 6 -8.83 10.57 -22.19
CA TYR A 6 -7.53 9.96 -22.51
C TYR A 6 -7.65 8.50 -22.98
N GLY A 7 -8.86 8.04 -23.35
CA GLY A 7 -9.09 6.68 -23.87
C GLY A 7 -9.11 5.58 -22.81
N GLY A 8 -9.09 5.93 -21.53
CA GLY A 8 -9.20 4.99 -20.42
C GLY A 8 -10.65 4.59 -20.12
N ARG A 9 -10.84 3.39 -19.55
CA ARG A 9 -12.17 2.90 -19.13
C ARG A 9 -12.28 2.89 -17.61
N VAL A 10 -13.28 3.58 -17.07
CA VAL A 10 -13.60 3.58 -15.64
C VAL A 10 -14.72 2.57 -15.38
N THR A 11 -14.48 1.60 -14.51
CA THR A 11 -15.49 0.61 -14.10
C THR A 11 -15.63 0.60 -12.58
N THR A 12 -16.85 0.42 -12.09
CA THR A 12 -17.16 0.36 -10.65
C THR A 12 -16.79 -0.99 -10.03
N ALA A 13 -16.74 -2.05 -10.84
CA ALA A 13 -16.36 -3.38 -10.45
C ALA A 13 -14.90 -3.68 -10.78
N ILE A 14 -14.24 -4.39 -9.88
CA ILE A 14 -12.88 -4.92 -10.06
C ILE A 14 -13.00 -6.28 -10.73
N SER A 15 -12.44 -6.40 -11.94
CA SER A 15 -12.44 -7.61 -12.76
C SER A 15 -11.06 -7.83 -13.37
N GLY A 16 -10.82 -8.98 -14.01
CA GLY A 16 -9.51 -9.34 -14.59
C GLY A 16 -9.01 -8.41 -15.71
N LYS A 17 -9.87 -7.49 -16.21
CA LYS A 17 -9.49 -6.46 -17.18
C LYS A 17 -9.05 -5.14 -16.53
N THR A 18 -9.11 -5.03 -15.20
CA THR A 18 -8.76 -3.83 -14.44
C THR A 18 -7.27 -3.86 -14.09
N ASN A 19 -6.49 -2.90 -14.57
CA ASN A 19 -5.05 -2.82 -14.28
C ASN A 19 -4.72 -2.00 -13.02
N TYR A 20 -5.53 -0.98 -12.73
CA TYR A 20 -5.27 -0.05 -11.65
C TYR A 20 -6.53 0.13 -10.78
N LEU A 21 -6.36 0.12 -9.47
CA LEU A 21 -7.38 0.52 -8.50
C LEU A 21 -7.03 1.91 -7.99
N LEU A 22 -7.87 2.90 -8.29
CA LEU A 22 -7.72 4.24 -7.74
C LEU A 22 -8.24 4.26 -6.29
N THR A 23 -7.37 4.60 -5.34
CA THR A 23 -7.74 4.71 -3.93
C THR A 23 -7.91 6.16 -3.51
N GLY A 24 -9.07 6.46 -2.94
CA GLY A 24 -9.37 7.74 -2.29
C GLY A 24 -9.45 7.60 -0.78
N ARG A 25 -10.16 8.55 -0.15
CA ARG A 25 -10.34 8.64 1.31
C ARG A 25 -11.19 7.51 1.90
N ASP A 26 -12.16 7.02 1.11
CA ASP A 26 -13.12 5.98 1.50
C ASP A 26 -13.00 4.79 0.55
N VAL A 27 -12.02 3.91 0.82
CA VAL A 27 -11.88 2.66 0.07
C VAL A 27 -12.22 1.50 0.98
N SER A 28 -13.26 0.75 0.61
CA SER A 28 -13.70 -0.41 1.36
C SER A 28 -12.67 -1.55 1.28
N GLU A 29 -12.42 -2.22 2.40
CA GLU A 29 -11.48 -3.34 2.51
C GLU A 29 -11.76 -4.44 1.48
N GLY A 30 -13.03 -4.74 1.19
CA GLY A 30 -13.40 -5.73 0.17
C GLY A 30 -12.88 -5.43 -1.24
N LYS A 31 -12.75 -4.14 -1.60
CA LYS A 31 -12.15 -3.74 -2.90
C LYS A 31 -10.63 -3.88 -2.88
N ILE A 32 -10.00 -3.59 -1.74
CA ILE A 32 -8.55 -3.72 -1.56
C ILE A 32 -8.14 -5.20 -1.59
N THR A 33 -8.86 -6.06 -0.87
CA THR A 33 -8.60 -7.51 -0.85
C THR A 33 -8.73 -8.10 -2.25
N LYS A 34 -9.83 -7.82 -2.95
CA LYS A 34 -10.03 -8.33 -4.32
C LYS A 34 -8.98 -7.81 -5.30
N ALA A 35 -8.56 -6.55 -5.17
CA ALA A 35 -7.48 -6.01 -5.98
C ALA A 35 -6.14 -6.70 -5.69
N LYS A 36 -5.83 -7.00 -4.42
CA LYS A 36 -4.64 -7.75 -4.03
C LYS A 36 -4.65 -9.18 -4.56
N GLU A 37 -5.80 -9.87 -4.49
CA GLU A 37 -5.97 -11.23 -5.02
C GLU A 37 -5.72 -11.30 -6.53
N ILE A 38 -6.25 -10.34 -7.29
CA ILE A 38 -6.11 -10.26 -8.74
C ILE A 38 -4.77 -9.58 -9.14
N LYS A 39 -3.94 -9.18 -8.16
CA LYS A 39 -2.65 -8.49 -8.35
C LYS A 39 -2.76 -7.18 -9.14
N ILE A 40 -3.80 -6.42 -8.88
CA ILE A 40 -4.06 -5.11 -9.48
C ILE A 40 -3.23 -4.06 -8.73
N LYS A 41 -2.59 -3.14 -9.46
CA LYS A 41 -1.81 -2.07 -8.85
C LYS A 41 -2.75 -1.06 -8.21
N ILE A 42 -2.54 -0.79 -6.93
CA ILE A 42 -3.28 0.22 -6.18
C ILE A 42 -2.55 1.55 -6.36
N ILE A 43 -3.25 2.57 -6.85
CA ILE A 43 -2.68 3.90 -7.14
C ILE A 43 -3.55 5.01 -6.52
N SER A 44 -2.94 6.12 -6.18
CA SER A 44 -3.64 7.30 -5.64
C SER A 44 -4.07 8.25 -6.77
N GLU A 45 -4.89 9.25 -6.43
CA GLU A 45 -5.28 10.30 -7.39
C GLU A 45 -4.06 11.10 -7.90
N ASP A 46 -3.07 11.32 -7.05
CA ASP A 46 -1.79 11.95 -7.39
C ASP A 46 -0.99 11.12 -8.41
N ASP A 47 -0.86 9.82 -8.17
CA ASP A 47 -0.17 8.87 -9.05
C ASP A 47 -0.82 8.83 -10.45
N LEU A 48 -2.16 8.87 -10.50
CA LEU A 48 -2.90 8.99 -11.78
C LEU A 48 -2.56 10.29 -12.51
N LEU A 49 -2.47 11.42 -11.78
CA LEU A 49 -2.14 12.72 -12.36
C LEU A 49 -0.70 12.73 -12.88
N GLU A 50 0.24 12.13 -12.15
CA GLU A 50 1.62 11.94 -12.60
C GLU A 50 1.67 11.11 -13.88
N MET A 51 0.98 9.96 -13.95
CA MET A 51 0.92 9.13 -15.15
C MET A 51 0.38 9.87 -16.39
N ILE A 52 -0.56 10.80 -16.19
CA ILE A 52 -1.11 11.61 -17.28
C ILE A 52 -0.13 12.71 -17.69
N ARG A 53 0.61 13.29 -16.73
CA ARG A 53 1.65 14.30 -17.00
C ARG A 53 2.84 13.71 -17.76
N THR A 54 3.36 12.57 -17.30
CA THR A 54 4.56 11.92 -17.86
C THR A 54 4.33 11.24 -19.21
N ARG A 55 3.08 10.92 -19.57
CA ARG A 55 2.75 10.39 -20.90
C ARG A 55 3.10 11.32 -22.07
N ARG A 56 3.47 12.58 -21.82
CA ARG A 56 3.96 13.54 -22.81
C ARG A 56 5.49 13.63 -22.84
N GLY A 57 6.19 12.49 -22.90
CA GLY A 57 7.52 12.42 -23.52
C GLY A 57 8.70 13.02 -22.73
N ASP A 58 8.63 13.09 -21.41
CA ASP A 58 9.76 13.45 -20.56
C ASP A 58 10.00 12.36 -19.50
N GLU A 59 10.58 11.25 -19.98
CA GLU A 59 11.27 10.29 -19.11
C GLU A 59 12.58 10.93 -18.61
N GLU A 60 12.91 10.72 -17.34
CA GLU A 60 14.19 11.00 -16.67
C GLU A 60 14.47 12.45 -16.22
N SER A 61 13.95 12.88 -15.05
CA SER A 61 14.67 13.73 -14.04
C SER A 61 13.76 14.25 -12.91
N SER A 62 13.33 13.40 -11.98
CA SER A 62 13.06 13.86 -10.61
C SER A 62 13.09 12.69 -9.65
N SER A 63 14.32 12.41 -9.22
CA SER A 63 14.62 11.85 -7.93
C SER A 63 13.81 12.53 -6.80
N VAL A 64 13.56 11.76 -5.74
CA VAL A 64 13.10 12.19 -4.41
C VAL A 64 11.58 12.16 -4.15
N LYS A 65 11.10 10.97 -3.76
CA LYS A 65 10.64 10.83 -2.36
C LYS A 65 11.26 9.60 -1.71
N SER A 66 12.30 9.86 -0.92
CA SER A 66 12.92 8.91 0.00
C SER A 66 11.92 8.25 0.94
N LYS A 67 12.30 7.02 1.33
CA LYS A 67 12.12 6.39 2.65
C LYS A 67 10.84 5.59 2.88
N ARG A 68 10.96 4.27 2.68
CA ARG A 68 10.87 3.30 3.79
C ARG A 68 11.60 2.01 3.44
N ASN A 69 12.89 2.02 3.75
CA ASN A 69 13.63 0.82 4.08
C ASN A 69 13.06 0.30 5.41
N SER A 70 12.38 -0.85 5.39
CA SER A 70 12.20 -1.70 6.57
C SER A 70 11.85 -3.10 6.11
N LYS A 71 12.88 -3.79 5.64
CA LYS A 71 13.00 -5.24 5.78
C LYS A 71 13.15 -5.49 7.29
N PRO A 72 12.20 -6.10 8.01
CA PRO A 72 12.52 -6.63 9.33
C PRO A 72 13.35 -7.89 9.09
N THR A 73 14.67 -7.75 9.10
CA THR A 73 15.52 -8.88 9.46
C THR A 73 15.25 -9.14 10.95
N ILE A 74 15.09 -10.41 11.28
CA ILE A 74 14.73 -10.93 12.59
C ILE A 74 15.92 -10.78 13.55
N ASP A 75 15.73 -10.10 14.68
CA ASP A 75 16.63 -10.16 15.85
C ASP A 75 15.87 -10.87 16.99
N PRO A 76 16.29 -12.06 17.47
CA PRO A 76 15.58 -12.85 18.47
C PRO A 76 15.93 -12.47 19.92
N ASP A 77 16.00 -11.18 20.27
CA ASP A 77 16.60 -10.75 21.54
C ASP A 77 15.81 -9.69 22.34
N GLN A 78 14.47 -9.66 22.31
CA GLN A 78 13.75 -8.81 23.28
C GLN A 78 12.55 -9.54 23.91
N VAL A 79 12.88 -10.56 24.69
CA VAL A 79 12.07 -10.92 25.86
C VAL A 79 12.24 -9.82 26.91
N SER A 80 11.24 -8.97 27.04
CA SER A 80 11.07 -8.15 28.25
C SER A 80 9.60 -7.89 28.50
N GLU A 81 8.92 -8.96 28.91
CA GLU A 81 7.67 -8.84 29.64
C GLU A 81 8.01 -8.95 31.13
N SER A 82 8.56 -7.86 31.67
CA SER A 82 8.61 -7.64 33.11
C SER A 82 7.25 -7.13 33.56
N THR A 83 6.41 -7.99 34.14
CA THR A 83 5.33 -7.56 35.04
C THR A 83 4.97 -8.69 36.02
N SER A 84 4.98 -8.32 37.31
CA SER A 84 4.36 -8.98 38.46
C SER A 84 5.16 -10.00 39.29
N ILE A 85 5.94 -9.40 40.19
CA ILE A 85 6.29 -9.82 41.56
C ILE A 85 5.22 -10.73 42.21
N LYS A 86 5.59 -11.95 42.62
CA LYS A 86 5.04 -12.56 43.84
C LYS A 86 6.05 -13.46 44.55
N LEU A 87 6.66 -12.85 45.56
CA LEU A 87 7.41 -13.45 46.65
C LEU A 87 6.54 -14.48 47.39
N LYS A 88 6.97 -15.75 47.50
CA LYS A 88 6.73 -16.54 48.73
C LYS A 88 7.77 -17.66 48.91
N ARG A 89 8.39 -17.59 50.08
CA ARG A 89 9.36 -18.48 50.72
C ARG A 89 8.83 -19.91 50.87
N ASN A 90 9.75 -20.88 50.84
CA ASN A 90 9.96 -22.02 51.77
C ASN A 90 10.90 -23.00 51.04
N SER A 91 12.12 -23.32 51.48
CA SER A 91 12.57 -23.89 52.77
C SER A 91 11.85 -25.20 53.12
N SER A 92 12.40 -26.33 52.67
CA SER A 92 12.87 -27.44 53.51
C SER A 92 13.53 -28.54 52.68
#